data_AF-A0A670I2D1-F1
#
_entry.id   AF-A0A670I2D1-F1
#
_cell.length_a   1.000
_cell.length_b   1.000
_cell.length_c   1.000
_cell.angle_alpha   90.00
_cell.angle_beta   90.00
_cell.angle_gamma   90.00
#
_symmetry.space_group_name_H-M   'P 1'
#
loop_
_entity.id
_entity.type
_entity.pdbx_description
1 polymer ?
#
loop_
_entity_poly.entity_id
_entity_poly.type
_entity_poly.pdbx_seq_one_letter_code
_entity_poly.pdbx_strand_id
1 'polypeptide(L)'
;MSWITQMLENWISVTYLEEYLKSVVHPLWLFMIPILLYSFWLFIYIFCCAVSFLLYIYKKMNNQQENDFYSKFWDKTRHIMYRCFDIYGKIWHGYEVIGLEHLPKGPGIVIFHHSIWLRGYCFFVGKAYKEKGRLCHTVVHHFLYNLPGKLFKLKLCFFA
;
A
#
# COMPACT_ATOMS: atom_id res chain seq x y z
N MET A 1 -57.87 27.62 -17.48
CA MET A 1 -56.96 26.62 -18.06
C MET A 1 -57.64 25.27 -18.00
N SER A 2 -57.67 24.53 -19.12
CA SER A 2 -58.42 23.28 -19.26
C SER A 2 -57.77 22.19 -18.40
N TRP A 3 -58.56 21.32 -17.77
CA TRP A 3 -58.07 20.15 -17.02
C TRP A 3 -57.08 19.30 -17.85
N ILE A 4 -57.27 19.28 -19.18
CA ILE A 4 -56.41 18.60 -20.14
C ILE A 4 -55.00 19.21 -20.19
N THR A 5 -54.87 20.54 -20.11
CA THR A 5 -53.54 21.19 -20.13
C THR A 5 -52.77 20.88 -18.85
N GLN A 6 -53.47 20.80 -17.71
CA GLN A 6 -52.86 20.43 -16.43
C GLN A 6 -52.41 18.96 -16.40
N MET A 7 -53.20 18.07 -17.00
CA MET A 7 -52.85 16.65 -17.11
C MET A 7 -51.65 16.43 -18.03
N LEU A 8 -51.61 17.11 -19.18
CA LEU A 8 -50.48 17.07 -20.12
C LEU A 8 -49.19 17.65 -19.52
N GLU A 9 -49.29 18.76 -18.78
CA GLU A 9 -48.14 19.39 -18.12
C GLU A 9 -47.56 18.50 -17.01
N ASN A 10 -48.41 17.84 -16.21
CA ASN A 10 -47.96 16.86 -15.22
C ASN A 10 -47.34 15.61 -15.87
N TRP A 11 -47.91 15.11 -16.96
CA TRP A 11 -47.37 13.93 -17.64
C TRP A 11 -46.01 14.21 -18.27
N ILE A 12 -45.90 15.32 -19.04
CA ILE A 12 -44.66 15.72 -19.70
C ILE A 12 -43.60 16.06 -18.66
N SER A 13 -43.93 16.77 -17.58
CA SER A 13 -42.95 17.13 -16.55
C SER A 13 -42.39 15.91 -15.81
N VAL A 14 -43.21 14.91 -15.47
CA VAL A 14 -42.76 13.71 -14.75
C VAL A 14 -41.88 12.82 -15.64
N THR A 15 -42.30 12.54 -16.89
CA THR A 15 -41.49 11.70 -17.79
C THR A 15 -40.18 12.37 -18.18
N TYR A 16 -40.21 13.69 -18.44
CA TYR A 16 -39.01 14.44 -18.80
C TYR A 16 -38.06 14.60 -17.62
N LEU A 17 -38.59 14.72 -16.40
CA LEU A 17 -37.78 14.72 -15.18
C LEU A 17 -37.13 13.36 -14.94
N GLU A 18 -37.83 12.24 -15.17
CA GLU A 18 -37.21 10.91 -15.07
C GLU A 18 -36.12 10.68 -16.12
N GLU A 19 -36.34 11.08 -17.37
CA GLU A 19 -35.32 10.99 -18.43
C GLU A 19 -34.13 11.92 -18.14
N TYR A 20 -34.38 13.13 -17.67
CA TYR A 20 -33.35 14.06 -17.25
C TYR A 20 -32.54 13.52 -16.06
N LEU A 21 -33.23 13.00 -15.03
CA LEU A 21 -32.59 12.37 -13.89
C LEU A 21 -31.77 11.16 -14.31
N LYS A 22 -32.27 10.28 -15.19
CA LYS A 22 -31.48 9.18 -15.73
C LYS A 22 -30.27 9.68 -16.51
N SER A 23 -30.44 10.69 -17.37
CA SER A 23 -29.35 11.28 -18.16
C SER A 23 -28.27 11.93 -17.30
N VAL A 24 -28.60 12.45 -16.12
CA VAL A 24 -27.67 13.13 -15.22
C VAL A 24 -27.08 12.17 -14.17
N VAL A 25 -27.88 11.28 -13.60
CA VAL A 25 -27.48 10.36 -12.52
C VAL A 25 -26.59 9.23 -13.05
N HIS A 26 -26.83 8.69 -14.24
CA HIS A 26 -25.98 7.62 -14.81
C HIS A 26 -24.51 8.04 -14.99
N PRO A 27 -24.19 9.20 -15.61
CA PRO A 27 -22.80 9.64 -15.70
C PRO A 27 -22.22 10.03 -14.33
N LEU A 28 -23.00 10.60 -13.42
CA LEU A 28 -22.56 10.87 -12.04
C LEU A 28 -22.15 9.59 -11.29
N TRP A 29 -22.90 8.50 -11.47
CA TRP A 29 -22.54 7.20 -10.90
C TRP A 29 -21.19 6.69 -11.42
N LEU A 30 -20.94 6.85 -12.73
CA LEU A 30 -19.66 6.46 -13.33
C LEU A 30 -18.48 7.22 -12.71
N PHE A 31 -18.67 8.48 -12.30
CA PHE A 31 -17.63 9.25 -11.59
C PHE A 31 -17.40 8.80 -10.15
N MET A 32 -18.35 8.11 -9.50
CA MET A 32 -18.16 7.60 -8.13
C MET A 32 -17.10 6.51 -8.05
N ILE A 33 -16.93 5.69 -9.09
CA ILE A 33 -15.92 4.62 -9.14
C ILE A 33 -14.48 5.18 -9.06
N PRO A 34 -14.04 6.12 -9.92
CA PRO A 34 -12.71 6.70 -9.83
C PRO A 34 -12.53 7.54 -8.56
N ILE A 35 -13.58 8.21 -8.05
CA ILE A 35 -13.52 8.92 -6.76
C ILE A 35 -13.25 7.94 -5.61
N LEU A 36 -13.91 6.78 -5.60
CA LEU A 36 -13.69 5.75 -4.59
C LEU A 36 -12.27 5.18 -4.69
N LEU A 37 -11.80 4.86 -5.89
CA LEU A 37 -10.42 4.37 -6.09
C LEU A 37 -9.39 5.42 -5.66
N TYR A 38 -9.58 6.69 -6.05
CA TYR A 38 -8.67 7.77 -5.69
C TYR A 38 -8.66 8.03 -4.18
N SER A 39 -9.82 8.01 -3.53
CA SER A 39 -9.92 8.19 -2.08
C SER A 39 -9.21 7.07 -1.31
N PHE A 40 -9.26 5.83 -1.79
CA PHE A 40 -8.50 4.71 -1.22
C PHE A 40 -6.98 4.95 -1.30
N TRP A 41 -6.47 5.36 -2.47
CA TRP A 41 -5.06 5.68 -2.64
C TRP A 41 -4.62 6.86 -1.77
N LEU A 42 -5.46 7.90 -1.68
CA LEU A 42 -5.21 9.07 -0.85
C LEU A 42 -5.19 8.72 0.65
N PHE A 43 -6.10 7.84 1.10
CA PHE A 43 -6.12 7.32 2.47
C PHE A 43 -4.83 6.56 2.79
N ILE A 44 -4.39 5.65 1.91
CA ILE A 44 -3.12 4.92 2.07
C ILE A 44 -1.95 5.91 2.17
N TYR A 45 -1.93 6.95 1.33
CA TYR A 45 -0.89 7.97 1.35
C TYR A 45 -0.84 8.71 2.68
N ILE A 46 -1.97 9.22 3.17
CA ILE A 46 -2.07 9.90 4.48
C ILE A 46 -1.63 8.97 5.61
N PHE A 47 -2.09 7.71 5.61
CA PHE A 47 -1.70 6.72 6.60
C PHE A 47 -0.19 6.47 6.60
N CYS A 48 0.43 6.34 5.42
CA CYS A 48 1.88 6.19 5.29
C CYS A 48 2.64 7.40 5.82
N CYS A 49 2.14 8.61 5.57
CA CYS A 49 2.71 9.85 6.11
C CYS A 49 2.61 9.88 7.64
N ALA A 50 1.45 9.53 8.21
CA ALA A 50 1.23 9.49 9.66
C ALA A 50 2.16 8.49 10.36
N VAL A 51 2.27 7.25 9.86
CA VAL A 51 3.17 6.22 10.41
C VAL A 51 4.62 6.72 10.40
N SER A 52 5.03 7.33 9.31
CA SER A 52 6.41 7.79 9.19
C SER A 52 6.71 9.01 10.07
N PHE A 53 5.72 9.88 10.28
CA PHE A 53 5.81 10.97 11.24
C PHE A 53 5.94 10.44 12.68
N LEU A 54 5.18 9.40 13.04
CA LEU A 54 5.33 8.71 14.33
C LEU A 54 6.73 8.09 14.49
N LEU A 55 7.25 7.43 13.45
CA LEU A 55 8.62 6.89 13.47
C LEU A 55 9.68 7.99 13.61
N TYR A 56 9.46 9.15 13.00
CA TYR A 56 10.34 10.31 13.15
C TYR A 56 10.32 10.87 14.58
N ILE A 57 9.14 11.00 15.19
CA ILE A 57 9.01 11.39 16.60
C ILE A 57 9.71 10.36 17.49
N TYR A 58 9.47 9.07 17.26
CA TYR A 58 10.08 7.98 18.00
C TYR A 58 11.63 8.04 17.94
N LYS A 59 12.18 8.27 16.74
CA LYS A 59 13.62 8.49 16.56
C LYS A 59 14.11 9.70 17.38
N LYS A 60 13.40 10.83 17.30
CA LYS A 60 13.78 12.07 17.99
C LYS A 60 13.69 11.93 19.51
N MET A 61 12.66 11.28 20.04
CA MET A 61 12.44 11.08 21.48
C MET A 61 13.55 10.24 22.13
N ASN A 62 14.10 9.27 21.40
CA ASN A 62 15.15 8.40 21.93
C ASN A 62 16.56 9.00 21.83
N ASN A 63 16.73 10.29 21.48
CA ASN A 63 18.01 10.99 21.37
C ASN A 63 19.09 10.24 20.56
N GLN A 64 18.68 9.36 19.66
CA GLN A 64 19.59 8.54 18.86
C GLN A 64 19.96 9.31 17.58
N GLN A 65 21.20 9.79 17.57
CA GLN A 65 21.82 10.47 16.43
C GLN A 65 22.46 9.49 15.43
N GLU A 66 22.47 8.18 15.73
CA GLU A 66 22.85 7.16 14.76
C GLU A 66 21.91 7.23 13.55
N ASN A 67 22.49 7.55 12.40
CA ASN A 67 21.81 7.52 11.11
C ASN A 67 21.74 6.10 10.52
N ASP A 68 22.36 5.13 11.18
CA ASP A 68 22.41 3.76 10.71
C ASP A 68 21.11 3.04 11.04
N PHE A 69 20.31 2.84 9.99
CA PHE A 69 19.09 2.06 10.05
C PHE A 69 19.30 0.62 10.50
N TYR A 70 20.53 0.10 10.39
CA TYR A 70 20.92 -1.24 10.85
C TYR A 70 21.23 -1.31 12.35
N SER A 71 21.14 -0.20 13.08
CA SER A 71 21.39 -0.21 14.52
C SER A 71 20.42 -1.13 15.27
N LYS A 72 20.85 -1.57 16.45
CA LYS A 72 20.03 -2.42 17.35
C LYS A 72 18.72 -1.73 17.76
N PHE A 73 18.67 -0.41 17.72
CA PHE A 73 17.48 0.37 18.03
C PHE A 73 16.28 0.02 17.12
N TRP A 74 16.54 -0.14 15.81
CA TRP A 74 15.49 -0.43 14.84
C TRP A 74 15.10 -1.91 14.76
N ASP A 75 15.78 -2.78 15.50
CA ASP A 75 15.62 -4.23 15.39
C ASP A 75 14.22 -4.69 15.81
N LYS A 76 13.71 -4.15 16.91
CA LYS A 76 12.34 -4.42 17.36
C LYS A 76 11.30 -3.99 16.33
N THR A 77 11.49 -2.81 15.73
CA THR A 77 10.58 -2.28 14.71
C THR A 77 10.63 -3.10 13.43
N ARG A 78 11.82 -3.51 12.97
CA ARG A 78 12.01 -4.45 11.84
C ARG A 78 11.30 -5.76 12.09
N HIS A 79 11.50 -6.36 13.26
CA HIS A 79 10.89 -7.64 13.61
C HIS A 79 9.36 -7.57 13.56
N ILE A 80 8.76 -6.49 14.07
CA ILE A 80 7.31 -6.27 13.97
C ILE A 80 6.88 -6.14 12.50
N MET A 81 7.60 -5.35 11.71
CA MET A 81 7.28 -5.11 10.30
C MET A 81 7.35 -6.39 9.44
N TYR A 82 8.42 -7.19 9.57
CA TYR A 82 8.55 -8.46 8.88
C TYR A 82 7.46 -9.46 9.27
N ARG A 83 7.09 -9.51 10.56
CA ARG A 83 5.98 -10.34 11.03
C ARG A 83 4.64 -9.89 10.45
N CYS A 84 4.40 -8.59 10.35
CA CYS A 84 3.19 -8.06 9.70
C CYS A 84 3.12 -8.46 8.23
N PHE A 85 4.24 -8.43 7.49
CA PHE A 85 4.25 -8.88 6.10
C PHE A 85 4.05 -10.38 5.93
N ASP A 86 4.64 -11.22 6.78
CA ASP A 86 4.38 -12.67 6.75
C ASP A 86 2.89 -12.98 6.99
N ILE A 87 2.29 -12.34 7.99
CA ILE A 87 0.86 -12.53 8.32
C ILE A 87 -0.02 -12.00 7.18
N TYR A 88 0.25 -10.78 6.69
CA TYR A 88 -0.52 -10.17 5.62
C TYR A 88 -0.43 -10.97 4.32
N GLY A 89 0.77 -11.43 3.95
CA GLY A 89 0.98 -12.28 2.78
C GLY A 89 0.20 -13.59 2.86
N LYS A 90 0.18 -14.24 4.04
CA LYS A 90 -0.59 -15.47 4.25
C LYS A 90 -2.09 -15.25 4.21
N ILE A 91 -2.60 -14.28 4.96
CA ILE A 91 -4.06 -14.07 5.09
C ILE A 91 -4.65 -13.54 3.79
N TRP A 92 -4.02 -12.53 3.19
CA TRP A 92 -4.62 -11.80 2.08
C TRP A 92 -4.31 -12.44 0.71
N HIS A 93 -3.15 -13.09 0.58
CA HIS A 93 -2.67 -13.62 -0.69
C HIS A 93 -2.40 -15.12 -0.70
N GLY A 94 -2.57 -15.83 0.44
CA GLY A 94 -2.17 -17.24 0.53
C GLY A 94 -0.70 -17.46 0.21
N TYR A 95 0.16 -16.46 0.45
CA TYR A 95 1.54 -16.49 -0.02
C TYR A 95 2.39 -17.47 0.79
N GLU A 96 2.98 -18.43 0.10
CA GLU A 96 3.87 -19.43 0.69
C GLU A 96 5.23 -19.46 -0.04
N VAL A 97 6.30 -19.30 0.74
CA VAL A 97 7.66 -19.60 0.26
C VAL A 97 7.98 -21.05 0.56
N ILE A 98 8.45 -21.78 -0.45
CA ILE A 98 8.88 -23.17 -0.39
C ILE A 98 10.39 -23.20 -0.66
N GLY A 99 11.12 -24.13 -0.04
CA GLY A 99 12.54 -24.31 -0.32
C GLY A 99 13.45 -23.32 0.40
N LEU A 100 12.97 -22.68 1.47
CA LEU A 100 13.75 -21.71 2.26
C LEU A 100 14.97 -22.36 2.95
N GLU A 101 14.94 -23.68 3.13
CA GLU A 101 16.01 -24.54 3.62
C GLU A 101 17.20 -24.65 2.65
N HIS A 102 17.00 -24.40 1.36
CA HIS A 102 18.07 -24.41 0.36
C HIS A 102 18.89 -23.11 0.36
N LEU A 103 18.51 -22.12 1.16
CA LEU A 103 19.28 -20.89 1.29
C LEU A 103 20.69 -21.20 1.85
N PRO A 104 21.75 -20.63 1.26
CA PRO A 104 23.11 -20.89 1.71
C PRO A 104 23.31 -20.41 3.15
N LYS A 105 24.04 -21.17 3.97
CA LYS A 105 24.34 -20.76 5.37
C LYS A 105 25.19 -19.49 5.44
N GLY A 106 25.97 -19.20 4.40
CA GLY A 106 26.80 -17.99 4.28
C GLY A 106 26.14 -16.85 3.49
N PRO A 107 26.92 -15.83 3.09
CA PRO A 107 26.44 -14.79 2.18
C PRO A 107 25.99 -15.42 0.86
N GLY A 108 24.87 -14.94 0.33
CA GLY A 108 24.28 -15.44 -0.90
C GLY A 108 23.45 -14.36 -1.57
N ILE A 109 23.38 -14.43 -2.90
CA ILE A 109 22.59 -13.50 -3.70
C ILE A 109 21.35 -14.25 -4.18
N VAL A 110 20.18 -13.69 -3.89
CA VAL A 110 18.90 -14.21 -4.39
C VAL A 110 18.54 -13.41 -5.64
N ILE A 111 18.47 -14.10 -6.78
CA ILE A 111 18.10 -13.48 -8.05
C ILE A 111 16.60 -13.72 -8.25
N PHE A 112 15.83 -12.64 -8.21
CA PHE A 112 14.40 -12.70 -8.46
C PHE A 112 14.13 -12.52 -9.95
N HIS A 113 13.43 -13.47 -10.56
CA HIS A 113 12.88 -13.26 -11.89
C HIS A 113 11.78 -12.18 -11.82
N HIS A 114 11.70 -11.36 -12.86
CA HIS A 114 10.97 -10.08 -12.93
C HIS A 114 9.46 -10.15 -12.59
N SER A 115 8.90 -11.36 -12.46
CA SER A 115 7.51 -11.64 -12.12
C SER A 115 7.15 -11.39 -10.64
N ILE A 116 8.15 -11.18 -9.77
CA ILE A 116 7.91 -10.88 -8.35
C ILE A 116 7.76 -9.37 -8.20
N TRP A 117 6.52 -8.89 -8.31
CA TRP A 117 6.17 -7.52 -7.91
C TRP A 117 6.67 -7.28 -6.48
N LEU A 118 7.11 -6.07 -6.14
CA LEU A 118 7.56 -5.61 -4.82
C LEU A 118 6.84 -6.27 -3.62
N ARG A 119 5.53 -6.52 -3.71
CA ARG A 119 4.75 -7.25 -2.70
C ARG A 119 5.28 -8.66 -2.41
N GLY A 120 5.55 -9.46 -3.44
CA GLY A 120 6.07 -10.82 -3.28
C GLY A 120 7.48 -10.82 -2.69
N TYR A 121 8.30 -9.82 -3.05
CA TYR A 121 9.60 -9.61 -2.40
C TYR A 121 9.43 -9.34 -0.90
N CYS A 122 8.52 -8.44 -0.51
CA CYS A 122 8.26 -8.13 0.90
C CYS A 122 7.83 -9.38 1.70
N PHE A 123 7.01 -10.24 1.10
CA PHE A 123 6.58 -11.49 1.76
C PHE A 123 7.71 -12.51 1.85
N PHE A 124 8.54 -12.61 0.82
CA PHE A 124 9.74 -13.45 0.85
C PHE A 124 10.67 -13.03 1.99
N VAL A 125 11.01 -11.75 2.08
CA VAL A 125 11.92 -11.26 3.13
C VAL A 125 11.30 -11.41 4.51
N GLY A 126 10.00 -11.15 4.66
CA GLY A 126 9.29 -11.38 5.92
C GLY A 126 9.39 -12.84 6.39
N LYS A 127 9.21 -13.80 5.47
CA LYS A 127 9.31 -15.23 5.77
C LYS A 127 10.78 -15.67 6.00
N ALA A 128 11.72 -15.14 5.22
CA ALA A 128 13.16 -15.39 5.40
C ALA A 128 13.67 -14.90 6.76
N TYR A 129 13.24 -13.71 7.19
CA TYR A 129 13.57 -13.16 8.49
C TYR A 129 12.93 -13.97 9.63
N LYS A 130 11.65 -14.34 9.49
CA LYS A 130 10.93 -15.12 10.51
C LYS A 130 11.51 -16.52 10.73
N GLU A 131 11.87 -17.24 9.66
CA GLU A 131 12.30 -18.64 9.76
C GLU A 131 13.81 -18.81 9.91
N LYS A 132 14.61 -17.90 9.34
CA LYS A 132 16.08 -17.99 9.35
C LYS A 132 16.77 -16.85 10.09
N GLY A 133 16.03 -15.83 10.54
CA GLY A 133 16.62 -14.64 11.18
C GLY A 133 17.47 -13.80 10.24
N ARG A 134 17.30 -13.94 8.91
CA ARG A 134 18.17 -13.30 7.91
C ARG A 134 17.61 -11.97 7.44
N LEU A 135 18.47 -10.95 7.43
CA LEU A 135 18.23 -9.68 6.75
C LEU A 135 18.65 -9.81 5.29
N CYS A 136 17.84 -9.28 4.37
CA CYS A 136 18.06 -9.37 2.93
C CYS A 136 18.29 -7.98 2.35
N HIS A 137 19.53 -7.68 1.94
CA HIS A 137 19.82 -6.45 1.23
C HIS A 137 19.42 -6.56 -0.24
N THR A 138 18.69 -5.55 -0.72
CA THR A 138 18.19 -5.54 -2.10
C THR A 138 18.69 -4.35 -2.88
N VAL A 139 19.15 -4.64 -4.09
CA VAL A 139 19.53 -3.66 -5.09
C VAL A 139 18.27 -3.25 -5.82
N VAL A 140 17.96 -1.95 -5.80
CA VAL A 140 16.76 -1.44 -6.45
C VAL A 140 17.10 -0.35 -7.46
N HIS A 141 16.30 -0.27 -8.52
CA HIS A 141 16.50 0.70 -9.59
C HIS A 141 16.42 2.15 -9.06
N HIS A 142 17.23 3.03 -9.66
CA HIS A 142 17.40 4.41 -9.19
C HIS A 142 16.09 5.20 -9.12
N PHE A 143 15.11 4.84 -9.95
CA PHE A 143 13.76 5.39 -9.96
C PHE A 143 13.11 5.42 -8.56
N LEU A 144 13.32 4.40 -7.71
CA LEU A 144 12.73 4.39 -6.38
C LEU A 144 13.35 5.41 -5.41
N TYR A 145 14.56 5.92 -5.69
CA TYR A 145 15.18 6.98 -4.89
C TYR A 145 14.66 8.38 -5.25
N ASN A 146 14.08 8.55 -6.44
CA ASN A 146 13.54 9.82 -6.91
C ASN A 146 12.12 10.10 -6.41
N LEU A 147 11.49 9.14 -5.73
CA LEU A 147 10.18 9.35 -5.13
C LEU A 147 10.30 10.31 -3.92
N PRO A 148 9.45 11.35 -3.85
CA PRO A 148 9.56 12.37 -2.82
C PRO A 148 9.28 11.79 -1.44
N GLY A 149 10.31 11.79 -0.59
CA GLY A 149 10.18 11.50 0.83
C GLY A 149 11.34 10.72 1.41
N LYS A 150 11.97 11.28 2.46
CA LYS A 150 12.79 10.52 3.43
C LYS A 150 12.02 9.30 4.00
N LEU A 151 10.69 9.34 3.88
CA LEU A 151 9.69 8.30 4.14
C LEU A 151 9.93 6.99 3.38
N PHE A 152 10.22 7.05 2.08
CA PHE A 152 10.41 5.85 1.26
C PHE A 152 11.79 5.24 1.50
N LYS A 153 12.80 6.08 1.76
CA LYS A 153 14.14 5.65 2.19
C LYS A 153 14.07 4.88 3.52
N LEU A 154 13.28 5.35 4.48
CA LEU A 154 12.99 4.64 5.74
C LEU A 154 12.39 3.25 5.47
N LYS A 155 11.37 3.18 4.61
CA LYS A 155 10.69 1.93 4.23
C LYS A 155 11.63 0.96 3.53
N LEU A 156 12.39 1.41 2.52
CA LEU A 156 13.43 0.61 1.85
C LEU A 156 14.46 0.05 2.83
N CYS A 157 14.86 0.81 3.85
CA CYS A 157 15.77 0.35 4.90
C CYS A 157 15.14 -0.66 5.88
N PHE A 158 13.81 -0.77 5.96
CA PHE A 158 13.15 -1.89 6.65
C PHE A 158 13.02 -3.13 5.77
N PHE A 159 13.29 -3.00 4.47
CA PHE A 159 13.27 -4.06 3.50
C PHE A 159 14.68 -4.49 3.06
N ALA A 160 15.72 -3.78 3.50
CA ALA A 160 17.13 -4.08 3.33
C ALA A 160 17.69 -4.56 4.68
#